data_AF-A0A934MK75-F1
#
_entry.id   AF-A0A934MK75-F1
#
_cell.length_a   1.000
_cell.length_b   1.000
_cell.length_c   1.000
_cell.angle_alpha   90.00
_cell.angle_beta   90.00
_cell.angle_gamma   90.00
#
_symmetry.space_group_name_H-M   'P 1'
#
loop_
_entity.id
_entity.type
_entity.pdbx_description
1 polymer ?
#
loop_
_entity_poly.entity_id
_entity_poly.type
_entity_poly.pdbx_seq_one_letter_code
_entity_poly.pdbx_strand_id
1 'polypeptide(L)'
;MVDDLEELLQPQAADDDRPALPLYSLPEAEVDRLISQCSAALQAHGRDFETAGAADKGDFLAAFESTMVLLLELRDHYPLKAGDIDVILAASGYPVREN
;
A
#
# COMPACT_ATOMS: atom_id res chain seq x y z
N MET A 1 -22.99 29.07 -32.79
CA MET A 1 -23.68 28.32 -31.72
C MET A 1 -23.57 26.83 -32.03
N VAL A 2 -22.47 26.24 -31.60
CA VAL A 2 -22.30 24.84 -31.18
C VAL A 2 -20.97 24.85 -30.43
N ASP A 3 -21.02 25.34 -29.20
CA ASP A 3 -19.88 25.59 -28.31
C ASP A 3 -20.14 24.79 -27.03
N ASP A 4 -20.31 23.47 -27.17
CA ASP A 4 -20.77 22.59 -26.08
C ASP A 4 -20.33 21.13 -26.29
N LEU A 5 -19.08 20.91 -26.72
CA LEU A 5 -18.51 19.56 -26.72
C LEU A 5 -17.01 19.52 -26.34
N GLU A 6 -16.58 20.44 -25.48
CA GLU A 6 -15.28 20.37 -24.78
C GLU A 6 -15.43 20.10 -23.27
N GLU A 7 -16.65 19.81 -22.79
CA GLU A 7 -16.94 19.61 -21.36
C GLU A 7 -16.95 18.13 -20.91
N LEU A 8 -16.17 17.26 -21.57
CA LEU A 8 -16.01 15.86 -21.17
C LEU A 8 -14.55 15.43 -20.92
N LEU A 9 -13.61 16.39 -20.93
CA LEU A 9 -12.22 16.16 -20.54
C LEU A 9 -11.91 16.88 -19.23
N GLN A 10 -12.62 16.50 -18.16
CA GLN A 10 -12.08 16.70 -16.81
C GLN A 10 -11.43 15.39 -16.37
N PRO A 11 -10.08 15.29 -16.35
CA PRO A 11 -9.45 14.30 -15.51
C PRO A 11 -9.76 14.70 -14.06
N GLN A 12 -10.69 14.01 -13.41
CA GLN A 12 -10.76 14.01 -11.94
C GLN A 12 -9.59 13.19 -11.39
N ALA A 13 -8.36 13.61 -11.67
CA ALA A 13 -7.26 13.42 -10.77
C ALA A 13 -7.47 14.47 -9.68
N ALA A 14 -8.20 14.11 -8.63
CA ALA A 14 -7.95 14.72 -7.34
C ALA A 14 -6.56 14.24 -6.91
N ASP A 15 -5.51 14.81 -7.52
CA ASP A 15 -4.18 14.81 -6.94
C ASP A 15 -4.34 15.55 -5.62
N ASP A 16 -4.35 14.77 -4.56
CA ASP A 16 -4.26 15.25 -3.21
C ASP A 16 -2.88 15.89 -3.05
N ASP A 17 -2.76 17.16 -3.46
CA ASP A 17 -1.53 17.96 -3.52
C ASP A 17 -0.97 18.29 -2.12
N ARG A 18 -1.36 17.51 -1.11
CA ARG A 18 -0.77 17.55 0.22
C ARG A 18 0.63 16.94 0.10
N PRO A 19 1.68 17.66 0.52
CA PRO A 19 3.01 17.08 0.53
C PRO A 19 2.95 15.80 1.36
N ALA A 20 3.27 14.66 0.72
CA ALA A 20 3.37 13.39 1.42
C ALA A 20 4.33 13.61 2.58
N LEU A 21 3.79 13.56 3.81
CA LEU A 21 4.63 13.67 4.98
C LEU A 21 5.64 12.52 4.92
N PRO A 22 6.93 12.80 5.16
CA PRO A 22 7.91 11.73 5.22
C PRO A 22 7.45 10.69 6.24
N LEU A 23 7.62 9.40 5.93
CA LEU A 23 7.14 8.32 6.78
C LEU A 23 7.59 8.47 8.24
N TYR A 24 8.77 9.03 8.51
CA TYR A 24 9.32 9.29 9.85
C TYR A 24 8.66 10.45 10.63
N SER A 25 7.73 11.17 10.01
CA SER A 25 7.03 12.33 10.60
C SER A 25 5.55 12.08 10.86
N LEU A 26 5.08 10.85 10.67
CA LEU A 26 3.67 10.51 10.84
C LEU A 26 3.30 10.40 12.33
N PRO A 27 2.14 10.95 12.74
CA PRO A 27 1.58 10.68 14.06
C PRO A 27 1.34 9.19 14.26
N GLU A 28 1.50 8.68 15.48
CA GLU A 28 1.37 7.25 15.78
C GLU A 28 0.02 6.65 15.31
N ALA A 29 -1.08 7.40 15.48
CA ALA A 29 -2.41 6.96 15.02
C ALA A 29 -2.50 6.83 13.48
N GLU A 30 -1.78 7.65 12.73
CA GLU A 30 -1.71 7.54 11.26
C GLU A 30 -0.81 6.37 10.84
N VAL A 31 0.24 6.06 11.61
CA VAL A 31 1.07 4.86 11.40
C VAL A 31 0.23 3.60 11.61
N ASP A 32 -0.55 3.52 12.69
CA ASP A 32 -1.45 2.38 12.95
C ASP A 32 -2.47 2.20 11.83
N ARG A 33 -3.04 3.31 11.34
CA ARG A 33 -3.94 3.30 10.19
C ARG A 33 -3.24 2.78 8.94
N LEU A 34 -2.02 3.24 8.68
CA LEU A 34 -1.25 2.83 7.51
C LEU A 34 -0.86 1.35 7.56
N ILE A 35 -0.46 0.83 8.72
CA ILE A 35 -0.20 -0.61 8.93
C ILE A 35 -1.46 -1.43 8.62
N SER A 36 -2.62 -1.00 9.12
CA SER A 36 -3.90 -1.65 8.86
C SER A 36 -4.26 -1.65 7.37
N GLN A 37 -4.04 -0.53 6.68
CA GLN A 37 -4.24 -0.41 5.24
C GLN A 37 -3.30 -1.32 4.45
N CYS A 38 -2.02 -1.39 4.82
CA CYS A 38 -1.05 -2.29 4.19
C CYS A 38 -1.45 -3.76 4.35
N SER A 39 -1.88 -4.16 5.56
CA SER A 39 -2.37 -5.52 5.82
C SER A 39 -3.57 -5.88 4.93
N ALA A 40 -4.54 -4.97 4.81
CA ALA A 40 -5.69 -5.16 3.93
C ALA A 40 -5.30 -5.22 2.46
N ALA A 41 -4.36 -4.37 2.02
CA ALA A 41 -3.86 -4.34 0.64
C ALA A 41 -3.13 -5.64 0.27
N LEU A 42 -2.27 -6.19 1.14
CA LEU A 42 -1.61 -7.48 0.91
C LEU A 42 -2.62 -8.61 0.69
N GLN A 43 -3.66 -8.66 1.54
CA GLN A 43 -4.72 -9.66 1.37
C GLN A 43 -5.49 -9.46 0.06
N ALA A 44 -5.76 -8.21 -0.34
CA ALA A 44 -6.44 -7.91 -1.58
C ALA A 44 -5.59 -8.32 -2.80
N HIS A 45 -4.34 -7.85 -2.87
CA HIS A 45 -3.42 -8.17 -3.96
C HIS A 45 -3.14 -9.67 -4.08
N GLY A 46 -3.03 -10.40 -2.96
CA GLY A 46 -2.91 -11.85 -2.97
C GLY A 46 -4.12 -12.54 -3.61
N ARG A 47 -5.34 -12.16 -3.23
CA ARG A 47 -6.57 -12.70 -3.82
C ARG A 47 -6.72 -12.33 -5.30
N ASP A 48 -6.38 -11.09 -5.63
CA ASP A 48 -6.46 -10.60 -7.01
C ASP A 48 -5.44 -11.34 -7.88
N PHE A 49 -4.22 -11.58 -7.38
CA PHE A 49 -3.22 -12.39 -8.06
C PHE A 49 -3.68 -13.83 -8.33
N GLU A 50 -4.38 -14.46 -7.37
CA GLU A 50 -4.91 -15.82 -7.53
C GLU A 50 -5.98 -15.90 -8.63
N THR A 51 -6.79 -14.85 -8.77
CA THR A 51 -7.93 -14.80 -9.71
C THR A 51 -7.60 -14.11 -11.04
N ALA A 52 -6.47 -13.41 -11.12
CA ALA A 52 -6.03 -12.64 -12.28
C ALA A 52 -5.66 -13.51 -13.49
N GLY A 53 -5.92 -12.95 -14.68
CA GLY A 53 -5.34 -13.45 -15.92
C GLY A 53 -3.82 -13.29 -15.94
N ALA A 54 -3.13 -14.05 -16.80
CA ALA A 54 -1.67 -14.04 -16.85
C ALA A 54 -1.06 -12.65 -17.14
N ALA A 55 -1.81 -11.78 -17.85
CA ALA A 55 -1.38 -10.42 -18.18
C ALA A 55 -1.32 -9.50 -16.94
N ASP A 56 -2.22 -9.68 -15.98
CA ASP A 56 -2.38 -8.76 -14.83
C ASP A 56 -1.63 -9.25 -13.58
N LYS A 57 -1.21 -10.53 -13.55
CA LYS A 57 -0.48 -11.12 -12.41
C LYS A 57 0.80 -10.38 -12.07
N GLY A 58 1.50 -9.86 -13.08
CA GLY A 58 2.72 -9.07 -12.85
C GLY A 58 2.43 -7.83 -12.00
N ASP A 59 1.34 -7.13 -12.30
CA ASP A 59 0.98 -5.89 -11.61
C ASP A 59 0.53 -6.16 -10.17
N PHE A 60 -0.27 -7.20 -9.94
CA PHE A 60 -0.66 -7.59 -8.57
C PHE A 60 0.52 -8.05 -7.73
N LEU A 61 1.48 -8.78 -8.32
CA LEU A 61 2.70 -9.17 -7.63
C LEU A 61 3.54 -7.93 -7.28
N ALA A 62 3.72 -7.00 -8.22
CA ALA A 62 4.47 -5.77 -7.97
C ALA A 62 3.82 -4.90 -6.87
N ALA A 63 2.48 -4.79 -6.87
CA ALA A 63 1.75 -4.08 -5.82
C ALA A 63 1.87 -4.76 -4.45
N PHE A 64 1.80 -6.09 -4.42
CA PHE A 64 2.04 -6.88 -3.20
C PHE A 64 3.45 -6.65 -2.66
N GLU A 65 4.49 -6.79 -3.48
CA GLU A 65 5.88 -6.59 -3.10
C GLU A 65 6.15 -5.15 -2.63
N SER A 66 5.58 -4.15 -3.32
CA SER A 66 5.69 -2.74 -2.92
C SER A 66 5.07 -2.48 -1.55
N THR A 67 3.93 -3.12 -1.26
CA THR A 67 3.27 -3.03 0.06
C THR A 67 4.13 -3.69 1.16
N MET A 68 4.80 -4.81 0.85
CA MET A 68 5.74 -5.44 1.77
C MET A 68 6.93 -4.54 2.08
N VAL A 69 7.49 -3.86 1.08
CA VAL A 69 8.60 -2.90 1.27
C VAL A 69 8.17 -1.74 2.17
N LEU A 70 6.98 -1.17 1.94
CA LEU A 70 6.46 -0.10 2.79
C LEU A 70 6.32 -0.54 4.26
N LEU A 71 5.84 -1.76 4.51
CA LEU A 71 5.78 -2.30 5.87
C LEU A 71 7.18 -2.45 6.50
N LEU A 72 8.17 -2.90 5.73
CA LEU A 72 9.55 -3.00 6.20
C LEU A 72 10.13 -1.62 6.56
N GLU A 73 9.86 -0.59 5.75
CA GLU A 73 10.26 0.79 6.07
C GLU A 73 9.58 1.29 7.35
N LEU A 74 8.28 1.04 7.51
CA LEU A 74 7.55 1.37 8.74
C LEU A 74 8.12 0.64 9.95
N ARG A 75 8.48 -0.64 9.80
CA ARG A 75 9.09 -1.44 10.88
C ARG A 75 10.40 -0.81 11.36
N ASP A 76 11.24 -0.41 10.42
CA ASP A 76 12.57 0.13 10.71
C ASP A 76 12.48 1.55 11.31
N HIS A 77 11.46 2.34 10.93
CA HIS A 77 11.23 3.69 11.47
C HIS A 77 10.41 3.72 12.78
N TYR A 78 9.59 2.69 13.06
CA TYR A 78 8.71 2.62 14.22
C TYR A 78 8.94 1.33 15.04
N PRO A 79 10.01 1.27 15.86
CA PRO A 79 10.39 0.05 16.57
C PRO A 79 9.30 -0.50 17.50
N LEU A 80 8.45 0.37 18.05
CA LEU A 80 7.34 -0.03 18.92
C LEU A 80 6.23 -0.78 18.17
N LYS A 81 6.15 -0.62 16.84
CA LYS A 81 5.19 -1.30 15.96
C LYS A 81 5.79 -2.53 15.29
N ALA A 82 7.08 -2.79 15.49
CA ALA A 82 7.80 -3.81 14.74
C ALA A 82 7.22 -5.22 14.92
N GLY A 83 6.78 -5.56 16.14
CA GLY A 83 6.15 -6.85 16.41
C GLY A 83 4.84 -7.06 15.64
N ASP A 84 3.98 -6.05 15.59
CA ASP A 84 2.71 -6.12 14.84
C ASP A 84 2.97 -6.26 13.33
N ILE A 85 3.96 -5.52 12.83
CA ILE A 85 4.36 -5.57 11.41
C ILE A 85 4.98 -6.92 11.06
N ASP A 86 5.85 -7.47 11.92
CA ASP A 86 6.48 -8.78 11.69
C ASP A 86 5.43 -9.90 11.61
N VAL A 87 4.36 -9.84 12.41
CA VAL A 87 3.23 -10.78 12.31
C VAL A 87 2.56 -10.70 10.94
N ILE A 88 2.31 -9.49 10.42
CA ILE A 88 1.71 -9.28 9.09
C ILE A 88 2.64 -9.80 7.98
N LEU A 89 3.93 -9.48 8.06
CA LEU A 89 4.95 -9.91 7.11
C LEU A 89 5.07 -11.44 7.09
N ALA A 90 5.12 -12.08 8.26
CA ALA A 90 5.18 -13.54 8.39
C ALA A 90 3.95 -14.22 7.77
N ALA A 91 2.75 -13.70 8.05
CA ALA A 91 1.51 -14.21 7.46
C ALA A 91 1.49 -14.07 5.92
N SER A 92 2.24 -13.11 5.39
CA SER A 92 2.40 -12.82 3.96
C SER A 92 3.57 -13.58 3.32
N GLY A 93 4.20 -14.51 4.05
CA GLY A 93 5.28 -15.36 3.55
C GLY A 93 6.69 -14.78 3.67
N TYR A 94 6.85 -13.64 4.35
CA TYR A 94 8.17 -13.08 4.62
C TYR A 94 8.88 -13.90 5.71
N PRO A 95 10.15 -14.29 5.50
CA PRO A 95 10.91 -14.99 6.53
C PRO A 95 11.28 -14.01 7.64
N VAL A 96 10.49 -13.98 8.71
CA VAL A 96 10.87 -13.30 9.94
C VAL A 96 11.90 -14.16 10.66
N ARG A 97 13.04 -13.57 11.03
CA ARG A 97 14.05 -14.28 11.83
C ARG A 97 13.47 -14.54 13.22
N GLU A 98 13.34 -15.81 13.59
CA GLU A 98 13.12 -16.19 14.99
C GLU A 98 14.33 -15.72 15.81
N ASN A 99 14.08 -14.84 16.79
CA ASN A 99 15.09 -14.46 17.79
C ASN A 99 15.17 -15.52 18.89
#